data_AF-A0A5N6Q179-F1
#
_entry.id   AF-A0A5N6Q179-F1
#
_cell.length_a   1.000
_cell.length_b   1.000
_cell.length_c   1.000
_cell.angle_alpha   90.00
_cell.angle_beta   90.00
_cell.angle_gamma   90.00
#
_symmetry.space_group_name_H-M   'P 1'
#
loop_
_entity.id
_entity.type
_entity.pdbx_description
1 polymer ?
#
loop_
_entity_poly.entity_id
_entity_poly.type
_entity_poly.pdbx_seq_one_letter_code
_entity_poly.pdbx_strand_id
1 'polypeptide(L)'
;MIIFLSFAAASLAVPKYSKPGCKDTCGNIRIPYPFGIGADCSVNPWYVVDCNSSKPYLSAALNHLEVLSVNLEDQTVTVNTPKISGCSRIMSIDLGRSPFLFSKSHNNFVVEGCGNAVMMDHGSTLTGCSTTCANGTVNDKNNCHGITCCQTTVPYNLKSYAMNLTRLEGHGGDGGCGSAFLLDKNSSDDPFVVRDGSFVPVSLLWTLSIGS
;
A
#
# COMPACT_ATOMS: atom_id res chain seq x y z
N MET A 1 62.91 19.53 -0.72
CA MET A 1 61.61 20.22 -0.93
C MET A 1 60.51 19.19 -0.73
N ILE A 2 59.84 19.20 0.43
CA ILE A 2 58.81 18.21 0.77
C ILE A 2 57.46 18.82 0.37
N ILE A 3 56.76 18.20 -0.60
CA ILE A 3 55.45 18.63 -1.06
C ILE A 3 54.41 17.94 -0.18
N PHE A 4 53.75 18.70 0.70
CA PHE A 4 52.59 18.22 1.44
C PHE A 4 51.36 18.30 0.54
N LEU A 5 50.88 17.14 0.07
CA LEU A 5 49.57 17.01 -0.57
C LEU A 5 48.49 17.08 0.51
N SER A 6 47.80 18.22 0.60
CA SER A 6 46.60 18.37 1.42
C SER A 6 45.42 17.70 0.71
N PHE A 7 44.93 16.59 1.25
CA PHE A 7 43.67 15.99 0.83
C PHE A 7 42.52 16.72 1.51
N ALA A 8 41.82 17.59 0.78
CA ALA A 8 40.54 18.11 1.22
C ALA A 8 39.51 16.97 1.14
N ALA A 9 38.98 16.56 2.29
CA ALA A 9 37.85 15.65 2.34
C ALA A 9 36.61 16.37 1.80
N ALA A 10 36.13 15.97 0.62
CA ALA A 10 34.85 16.42 0.11
C ALA A 10 33.74 15.85 1.01
N SER A 11 33.12 16.70 1.83
CA SER A 11 31.89 16.32 2.53
C SER A 11 30.79 16.18 1.48
N LEU A 12 30.35 14.94 1.23
CA LEU A 12 29.14 14.69 0.46
C LEU A 12 27.97 15.30 1.26
N ALA A 13 27.50 16.47 0.81
CA ALA A 13 26.27 17.04 1.36
C ALA A 13 25.16 15.99 1.19
N VAL A 14 24.57 15.55 2.30
CA VAL A 14 23.42 14.64 2.26
C VAL A 14 22.35 15.35 1.43
N PRO A 15 21.85 14.76 0.34
CA PRO A 15 20.81 15.38 -0.44
C PRO A 15 19.61 15.64 0.49
N LYS A 16 19.24 16.92 0.64
CA LYS A 16 18.05 17.32 1.38
C LYS A 16 16.87 17.19 0.44
N TYR A 17 16.08 16.14 0.65
CA TYR A 17 14.86 15.91 -0.10
C TYR A 17 13.63 16.62 0.48
N SER A 18 13.75 17.20 1.68
CA SER A 18 12.70 18.01 2.33
C SER A 18 12.82 19.50 1.99
N LYS A 19 11.77 20.26 2.31
CA LYS A 19 11.79 21.73 2.29
C LYS A 19 12.94 22.25 3.19
N PRO A 20 13.68 23.30 2.78
CA PRO A 20 14.75 23.87 3.61
C PRO A 20 14.28 24.22 5.03
N GLY A 21 15.04 23.79 6.04
CA GLY A 21 14.68 23.96 7.45
C GLY A 21 13.83 22.83 8.04
N CYS A 22 13.33 21.90 7.22
CA CYS A 22 12.51 20.79 7.66
C CYS A 22 13.29 19.48 7.80
N LYS A 23 12.88 18.66 8.77
CA LYS A 23 13.34 17.28 8.88
C LYS A 23 12.82 16.47 7.70
N ASP A 24 13.67 15.60 7.17
CA ASP A 24 13.38 14.76 6.00
C ASP A 24 13.12 13.29 6.36
N THR A 25 13.13 12.93 7.65
CA THR A 25 13.06 11.54 8.09
C THR A 25 12.19 11.37 9.33
N CYS A 26 11.35 10.33 9.33
CA CYS A 26 10.59 9.87 10.49
C CYS A 26 10.89 8.39 10.71
N GLY A 27 11.62 8.08 11.80
CA GLY A 27 12.23 6.77 11.97
C GLY A 27 13.18 6.45 10.81
N ASN A 28 12.96 5.31 10.15
CA ASN A 28 13.74 4.86 9.01
C ASN A 28 13.15 5.29 7.66
N ILE A 29 12.04 6.04 7.66
CA ILE A 29 11.34 6.43 6.44
C ILE A 29 11.76 7.85 6.04
N ARG A 30 12.19 8.01 4.79
CA ARG A 30 12.46 9.32 4.18
C ARG A 30 11.13 9.96 3.75
N ILE A 31 10.94 11.22 4.13
CA ILE A 31 9.78 12.06 3.82
C ILE A 31 10.27 13.24 2.96
N PRO A 32 10.24 13.10 1.62
CA PRO A 32 10.64 14.15 0.70
C PRO A 32 9.49 15.12 0.40
N TYR A 33 9.84 16.36 0.03
CA TYR A 33 8.89 17.30 -0.59
C TYR A 33 8.32 16.65 -1.87
N PRO A 34 6.99 16.70 -2.11
CA PRO A 34 6.00 17.61 -1.52
C PRO A 34 5.43 17.21 -0.15
N PHE A 35 5.73 16.01 0.33
CA PHE A 35 5.38 15.60 1.69
C PHE A 35 6.27 16.32 2.70
N GLY A 36 5.73 16.53 3.90
CA GLY A 36 6.46 17.26 4.94
C GLY A 36 6.04 16.87 6.33
N ILE A 37 7.02 16.71 7.22
CA ILE A 37 6.77 16.45 8.64
C ILE A 37 6.29 17.77 9.27
N GLY A 38 4.98 17.86 9.51
CA GLY A 38 4.32 19.08 9.97
C GLY A 38 3.84 20.01 8.85
N ALA A 39 2.86 20.86 9.18
CA ALA A 39 2.13 21.71 8.24
C ALA A 39 3.06 22.61 7.40
N ASP A 40 3.98 23.31 8.05
CA ASP A 40 4.90 24.27 7.41
C ASP A 40 5.95 23.62 6.50
N CYS A 41 6.08 22.30 6.55
CA CYS A 41 7.06 21.53 5.79
C CYS A 41 6.49 20.85 4.56
N SER A 42 5.16 20.84 4.40
CA SER A 42 4.45 20.23 3.29
C SER A 42 4.05 21.26 2.22
N VAL A 43 3.66 20.79 1.03
CA VAL A 43 3.11 21.68 -0.01
C VAL A 43 1.71 22.19 0.33
N ASN A 44 0.88 21.38 0.97
CA ASN A 44 -0.49 21.69 1.38
C ASN A 44 -0.97 20.65 2.42
N PRO A 45 -2.14 20.86 3.06
CA PRO A 45 -2.62 19.99 4.13
C PRO A 45 -2.74 18.48 3.81
N TRP A 46 -2.94 18.09 2.54
CA TRP A 46 -3.02 16.67 2.16
C TRP A 46 -1.69 15.93 2.24
N TYR A 47 -0.58 16.68 2.18
CA TYR A 47 0.79 16.15 2.16
C TYR A 47 1.49 16.29 3.52
N VAL A 48 0.75 16.69 4.55
CA VAL A 48 1.26 16.73 5.92
C VAL A 48 1.44 15.32 6.45
N VAL A 49 2.64 15.06 6.96
CA VAL A 49 3.01 13.84 7.64
C VAL A 49 3.14 14.11 9.13
N ASP A 50 2.37 13.38 9.93
CA ASP A 50 2.53 13.35 11.38
C ASP A 50 3.53 12.25 11.74
N CYS A 51 4.58 12.60 12.48
CA CYS A 51 5.58 11.63 12.93
C CYS A 51 5.32 11.28 14.39
N ASN A 52 4.62 10.17 14.64
CA ASN A 52 4.32 9.69 16.00
C ASN A 52 5.18 8.47 16.32
N SER A 53 5.99 8.57 17.39
CA SER A 53 6.83 7.45 17.87
C SER A 53 7.69 6.84 16.76
N SER A 54 8.30 7.69 15.93
CA SER A 54 9.12 7.31 14.76
C SER A 54 8.36 6.62 13.62
N LYS A 55 7.02 6.65 13.62
CA LYS A 55 6.17 6.19 12.53
C LYS A 55 5.50 7.38 11.83
N PRO A 56 5.65 7.52 10.52
CA PRO A 56 5.00 8.58 9.75
C PRO A 56 3.57 8.22 9.37
N TYR A 57 2.67 9.20 9.40
CA TYR A 57 1.27 9.03 9.02
C TYR A 57 0.79 10.19 8.14
N LEU A 58 0.02 9.91 7.08
CA LEU A 58 -0.69 10.95 6.35
C LEU A 58 -1.84 11.48 7.21
N SER A 59 -1.73 12.72 7.65
CA SER A 59 -2.64 13.29 8.65
C SER A 59 -4.07 13.47 8.13
N ALA A 60 -4.20 13.93 6.89
CA ALA A 60 -5.50 14.25 6.28
C ALA A 60 -6.13 13.09 5.48
N ALA A 61 -5.35 12.09 5.06
CA ALA A 61 -5.85 10.98 4.26
C ALA A 61 -6.40 9.85 5.14
N LEU A 62 -7.67 9.48 4.91
CA LEU A 62 -8.33 8.32 5.56
C LEU A 62 -8.17 8.27 7.09
N ASN A 63 -8.05 9.43 7.75
CA ASN A 63 -7.87 9.57 9.19
C ASN A 63 -6.66 8.78 9.75
N HIS A 64 -5.45 9.05 9.24
CA HIS A 64 -4.14 8.60 9.80
C HIS A 64 -3.58 7.29 9.21
N LEU A 65 -3.30 7.27 7.90
CA LEU A 65 -2.62 6.15 7.23
C LEU A 65 -1.11 6.13 7.49
N GLU A 66 -0.57 5.03 8.01
CA GLU A 66 0.89 4.85 8.19
C GLU A 66 1.59 4.81 6.83
N VAL A 67 2.63 5.63 6.67
CA VAL A 67 3.46 5.70 5.47
C VAL A 67 4.62 4.72 5.60
N LEU A 68 4.80 3.86 4.60
CA LEU A 68 5.88 2.90 4.54
C LEU A 68 7.03 3.39 3.65
N SER A 69 6.72 4.13 2.59
CA SER A 69 7.72 4.71 1.70
C SER A 69 7.10 5.81 0.84
N VAL A 70 7.95 6.69 0.32
CA VAL A 70 7.60 7.70 -0.69
C VAL A 70 8.56 7.54 -1.85
N ASN A 71 8.02 7.36 -3.06
CA ASN A 71 8.79 7.28 -4.29
C ASN A 71 8.43 8.48 -5.18
N LEU A 72 9.43 9.33 -5.44
CA LEU A 72 9.26 10.53 -6.25
C LEU A 72 9.27 10.26 -7.76
N GLU A 73 9.97 9.21 -8.19
CA GLU A 73 10.08 8.85 -9.61
C GLU A 73 8.76 8.27 -10.12
N ASP A 74 8.19 7.35 -9.36
CA ASP A 74 6.91 6.70 -9.67
C ASP A 74 5.69 7.52 -9.24
N GLN A 75 5.90 8.63 -8.51
CA GLN A 75 4.87 9.45 -7.88
C GLN A 75 3.92 8.62 -7.01
N THR A 76 4.49 7.71 -6.21
CA THR A 76 3.75 6.86 -5.29
C THR A 76 4.10 7.13 -3.83
N VAL A 77 3.13 6.87 -2.96
CA VAL A 77 3.31 6.75 -1.51
C VAL A 77 2.71 5.41 -1.10
N THR A 78 3.53 4.55 -0.50
CA THR A 78 3.07 3.25 0.00
C THR A 78 2.58 3.43 1.42
N VAL A 79 1.36 2.96 1.70
CA VAL A 79 0.70 3.08 3.01
C VAL A 79 0.18 1.74 3.50
N ASN A 80 -0.01 1.60 4.80
CA ASN A 80 -0.71 0.45 5.38
C ASN A 80 -2.24 0.62 5.27
N THR A 81 -2.90 -0.37 4.69
CA THR A 81 -4.37 -0.44 4.62
C THR A 81 -4.87 -1.72 5.30
N PRO A 82 -6.08 -1.73 5.88
CA PRO A 82 -6.60 -2.90 6.57
C PRO A 82 -6.84 -4.05 5.60
N LYS A 83 -6.47 -5.26 6.03
CA LYS A 83 -6.80 -6.52 5.37
C LYS A 83 -8.23 -6.92 5.73
N ILE A 84 -9.04 -7.31 4.74
CA ILE A 84 -10.36 -7.89 5.00
C ILE A 84 -10.17 -9.38 5.22
N SER A 85 -10.54 -9.87 6.39
CA SER A 85 -10.56 -11.30 6.69
C SER A 85 -11.95 -11.73 7.15
N GLY A 86 -12.39 -12.92 6.74
CA GLY A 86 -13.64 -13.53 7.20
C GLY A 86 -14.47 -14.13 6.07
N CYS A 87 -15.71 -14.49 6.40
CA CYS A 87 -16.67 -15.02 5.44
C CYS A 87 -17.81 -14.01 5.24
N SER A 88 -18.25 -13.84 3.99
CA SER A 88 -19.42 -13.01 3.64
C SER A 88 -19.31 -11.58 4.17
N ARG A 89 -18.19 -10.93 3.89
CA ARG A 89 -17.90 -9.55 4.33
C ARG A 89 -17.75 -8.62 3.14
N ILE A 90 -18.28 -7.42 3.29
CA ILE A 90 -18.06 -6.30 2.38
C ILE A 90 -17.29 -5.23 3.13
N MET A 91 -16.21 -4.71 2.52
CA MET A 91 -15.50 -3.53 3.00
C MET A 91 -15.31 -2.57 1.85
N SER A 92 -15.43 -1.27 2.14
CA SER A 92 -15.14 -0.20 1.21
C SER A 92 -14.09 0.73 1.77
N ILE A 93 -13.18 1.18 0.92
CA ILE A 93 -12.24 2.25 1.23
C ILE A 93 -12.47 3.38 0.21
N ASP A 94 -12.56 4.61 0.70
CA ASP A 94 -12.76 5.81 -0.11
C ASP A 94 -11.76 6.90 0.27
N LEU A 95 -10.88 7.28 -0.67
CA LEU A 95 -9.89 8.34 -0.46
C LEU A 95 -10.51 9.75 -0.46
N GLY A 96 -11.83 9.88 -0.62
CA GLY A 96 -12.59 11.11 -0.47
C GLY A 96 -12.15 12.20 -1.44
N ARG A 97 -11.89 13.41 -0.94
CA ARG A 97 -11.41 14.54 -1.76
C ARG A 97 -9.89 14.70 -1.80
N SER A 98 -9.15 13.72 -1.31
CA SER A 98 -7.68 13.79 -1.31
C SER A 98 -7.11 13.85 -2.74
N PRO A 99 -5.83 14.20 -2.93
CA PRO A 99 -5.17 14.11 -4.23
C PRO A 99 -4.64 12.71 -4.56
N PHE A 100 -4.99 11.71 -3.74
CA PHE A 100 -4.47 10.34 -3.83
C PHE A 100 -5.38 9.41 -4.63
N LEU A 101 -4.80 8.43 -5.34
CA LEU A 101 -5.50 7.37 -6.05
C LEU A 101 -4.83 6.03 -5.80
N PHE A 102 -5.57 4.94 -5.63
CA PHE A 102 -5.00 3.60 -5.65
C PHE A 102 -4.39 3.32 -7.03
N SER A 103 -3.09 3.04 -7.06
CA SER A 103 -2.33 2.88 -8.30
C SER A 103 -2.68 1.58 -9.02
N LYS A 104 -3.11 1.68 -10.28
CA LYS A 104 -3.34 0.53 -11.17
C LYS A 104 -2.05 -0.26 -11.40
N SER A 105 -0.97 0.47 -11.67
CA SER A 105 0.30 -0.13 -12.09
C SER A 105 1.08 -0.72 -10.93
N HIS A 106 0.85 -0.25 -9.69
CA HIS A 106 1.64 -0.65 -8.53
C HIS A 106 0.90 -1.58 -7.56
N ASN A 107 -0.41 -1.81 -7.74
CA ASN A 107 -1.16 -2.73 -6.88
C ASN A 107 -1.72 -3.92 -7.64
N ASN A 108 -1.80 -5.06 -6.96
CA ASN A 108 -2.62 -6.22 -7.34
C ASN A 108 -3.79 -6.37 -6.37
N PHE A 109 -4.92 -6.86 -6.88
CA PHE A 109 -5.98 -7.39 -6.04
C PHE A 109 -5.66 -8.85 -5.70
N VAL A 110 -5.59 -9.16 -4.41
CA VAL A 110 -5.20 -10.47 -3.89
C VAL A 110 -6.32 -11.04 -3.05
N VAL A 111 -6.58 -12.33 -3.25
CA VAL A 111 -7.48 -13.15 -2.44
C VAL A 111 -6.69 -14.32 -1.90
N GLU A 112 -6.73 -14.50 -0.59
CA GLU A 112 -6.07 -15.60 0.12
C GLU A 112 -7.07 -16.48 0.84
N GLY A 113 -6.69 -17.72 1.10
CA GLY A 113 -7.54 -18.72 1.74
C GLY A 113 -8.55 -19.31 0.76
N CYS A 114 -9.75 -19.58 1.24
CA CYS A 114 -10.82 -20.18 0.45
C CYS A 114 -11.96 -19.18 0.21
N GLY A 115 -12.33 -18.97 -1.04
CA GLY A 115 -13.49 -18.15 -1.38
C GLY A 115 -13.38 -17.46 -2.72
N ASN A 116 -14.38 -16.65 -3.01
CA ASN A 116 -14.34 -15.73 -4.14
C ASN A 116 -14.42 -14.31 -3.60
N ALA A 117 -13.61 -13.42 -4.13
CA ALA A 117 -13.77 -12.00 -3.87
C ALA A 117 -13.98 -11.23 -5.18
N VAL A 118 -14.87 -10.24 -5.11
CA VAL A 118 -15.15 -9.33 -6.20
C VAL A 118 -14.82 -7.92 -5.74
N MET A 119 -14.01 -7.21 -6.53
CA MET A 119 -13.77 -5.78 -6.38
C MET A 119 -14.79 -5.02 -7.21
N MET A 120 -15.35 -3.97 -6.61
CA MET A 120 -16.38 -3.12 -7.19
C MET A 120 -15.99 -1.65 -7.04
N ASP A 121 -16.46 -0.83 -7.97
CA ASP A 121 -16.36 0.62 -7.93
C ASP A 121 -17.73 1.20 -8.29
N HIS A 122 -18.25 2.07 -7.42
CA HIS A 122 -19.61 2.61 -7.52
C HIS A 122 -20.70 1.55 -7.83
N GLY A 123 -20.58 0.36 -7.23
CA GLY A 123 -21.53 -0.75 -7.40
C GLY A 123 -21.34 -1.60 -8.66
N SER A 124 -20.43 -1.21 -9.56
CA SER A 124 -20.09 -2.00 -10.75
C SER A 124 -18.91 -2.92 -10.46
N THR A 125 -19.00 -4.19 -10.89
CA THR A 125 -17.89 -5.15 -10.77
C THR A 125 -16.72 -4.75 -11.66
N LEU A 126 -15.54 -4.64 -11.05
CA LEU A 126 -14.28 -4.31 -11.74
C LEU A 126 -13.47 -5.53 -12.10
N THR A 127 -13.24 -6.39 -11.11
CA THR A 127 -12.42 -7.59 -11.23
C THR A 127 -12.78 -8.55 -10.10
N GLY A 128 -12.38 -9.80 -10.23
CA GLY A 128 -12.61 -10.82 -9.23
C GLY A 128 -11.50 -11.85 -9.20
N CYS A 129 -11.38 -12.52 -8.06
CA CYS A 129 -10.49 -13.65 -7.87
C CYS A 129 -11.23 -14.77 -7.16
N SER A 130 -10.99 -16.00 -7.60
CA SER A 130 -11.57 -17.22 -7.04
C SER A 130 -10.42 -18.13 -6.61
N THR A 131 -10.55 -18.73 -5.42
CA THR A 131 -9.58 -19.69 -4.91
C THR A 131 -10.24 -21.02 -4.56
N THR A 132 -9.67 -22.12 -5.01
CA THR A 132 -10.05 -23.46 -4.54
C THR A 132 -9.33 -23.81 -3.24
N CYS A 133 -10.02 -24.51 -2.34
CA CYS A 133 -9.39 -25.10 -1.16
C CYS A 133 -8.53 -26.29 -1.55
N ALA A 134 -7.30 -26.34 -1.04
CA ALA A 134 -6.45 -27.52 -1.13
C ALA A 134 -6.71 -28.43 0.07
N ASN A 135 -7.12 -29.67 -0.17
CA ASN A 135 -7.13 -30.73 0.84
C ASN A 135 -5.76 -31.44 0.83
N GLY A 136 -4.74 -30.85 1.48
CA GLY A 136 -3.39 -31.42 1.58
C GLY A 136 -2.26 -30.41 1.40
N THR A 137 -1.01 -30.86 1.46
CA THR A 137 0.20 -30.03 1.25
C THR A 137 0.45 -29.78 -0.24
N VAL A 138 -0.38 -28.94 -0.86
CA VAL A 138 -0.02 -28.31 -2.13
C VAL A 138 1.07 -27.29 -1.83
N ASN A 139 2.32 -27.63 -2.13
CA ASN A 139 3.47 -26.77 -1.90
C ASN A 139 3.67 -25.79 -3.07
N ASP A 140 2.62 -25.07 -3.45
CA ASP A 140 2.69 -23.95 -4.40
C ASP A 140 2.99 -22.64 -3.65
N LYS A 141 4.02 -22.67 -2.81
CA LYS A 141 4.49 -21.50 -2.05
C LYS A 141 4.88 -20.32 -2.94
N ASN A 142 5.06 -20.55 -4.24
CA ASN A 142 5.55 -19.54 -5.18
C ASN A 142 4.51 -19.06 -6.21
N ASN A 143 3.29 -19.62 -6.24
CA ASN A 143 2.33 -19.30 -7.30
C ASN A 143 0.92 -18.99 -6.76
N CYS A 144 0.54 -17.71 -6.76
CA CYS A 144 -0.79 -17.24 -6.39
C CYS A 144 -1.77 -17.29 -7.58
N HIS A 145 -2.03 -18.50 -8.09
CA HIS A 145 -2.78 -18.75 -9.34
C HIS A 145 -4.01 -19.66 -9.17
N GLY A 146 -4.77 -19.50 -8.10
CA GLY A 146 -6.10 -20.10 -7.92
C GLY A 146 -6.21 -21.18 -6.85
N ILE A 147 -5.10 -21.74 -6.35
CA ILE A 147 -5.13 -22.69 -5.22
C ILE A 147 -4.69 -21.95 -3.96
N THR A 148 -5.59 -21.79 -2.98
CA THR A 148 -5.37 -21.08 -1.70
C THR A 148 -4.97 -19.59 -1.80
N CYS A 149 -4.64 -19.10 -3.00
CA CYS A 149 -4.29 -17.72 -3.31
C CYS A 149 -4.63 -17.45 -4.77
N CYS A 150 -5.20 -16.27 -5.05
CA CYS A 150 -5.43 -15.77 -6.40
C CYS A 150 -5.08 -14.29 -6.40
N GLN A 151 -4.34 -13.84 -7.44
CA GLN A 151 -4.10 -12.42 -7.67
C GLN A 151 -4.52 -12.00 -9.06
N THR A 152 -4.97 -10.76 -9.19
CA THR A 152 -5.35 -10.14 -10.46
C THR A 152 -5.01 -8.66 -10.46
N THR A 153 -4.88 -8.06 -11.64
CA THR A 153 -4.57 -6.64 -11.78
C THR A 153 -5.81 -5.78 -11.56
N VAL A 154 -5.61 -4.57 -11.07
CA VAL A 154 -6.65 -3.53 -11.03
C VAL A 154 -6.80 -2.92 -12.43
N PRO A 155 -8.03 -2.63 -12.92
CA PRO A 155 -8.22 -2.17 -14.30
C PRO A 155 -7.83 -0.71 -14.55
N TYR A 156 -7.94 0.18 -13.55
CA TYR A 156 -7.58 1.61 -13.64
C TYR A 156 -7.28 2.18 -12.24
N ASN A 157 -6.83 3.44 -12.16
CA ASN A 157 -6.54 4.10 -10.89
C ASN A 157 -7.84 4.41 -10.15
N LEU A 158 -7.97 3.97 -8.90
CA LEU A 158 -9.23 4.05 -8.17
C LEU A 158 -9.22 5.16 -7.11
N LYS A 159 -10.35 5.86 -6.97
CA LYS A 159 -10.56 6.78 -5.85
C LYS A 159 -11.12 6.08 -4.64
N SER A 160 -12.04 5.17 -4.90
CA SER A 160 -12.67 4.29 -3.93
C SER A 160 -12.79 2.89 -4.51
N TYR A 161 -12.93 1.90 -3.64
CA TYR A 161 -13.36 0.56 -4.05
C TYR A 161 -14.13 -0.10 -2.92
N ALA A 162 -14.95 -1.08 -3.28
CA ALA A 162 -15.53 -2.04 -2.37
C ALA A 162 -15.07 -3.45 -2.74
N MET A 163 -14.85 -4.30 -1.75
CA MET A 163 -14.56 -5.71 -1.95
C MET A 163 -15.64 -6.52 -1.26
N ASN A 164 -16.21 -7.48 -1.98
CA ASN A 164 -17.15 -8.46 -1.44
C ASN A 164 -16.50 -9.84 -1.44
N LEU A 165 -16.26 -10.37 -0.24
CA LEU A 165 -15.68 -11.69 -0.04
C LEU A 165 -16.79 -12.70 0.28
N THR A 166 -16.93 -13.70 -0.57
CA THR A 166 -17.93 -14.77 -0.50
C THR A 166 -17.25 -16.11 -0.19
N ARG A 167 -17.93 -16.92 0.63
CA ARG A 167 -17.45 -18.26 0.99
C ARG A 167 -17.59 -19.23 -0.18
N LEU A 168 -16.62 -20.10 -0.36
CA LEU A 168 -16.79 -21.31 -1.16
C LEU A 168 -17.28 -22.44 -0.27
N GLU A 169 -18.44 -23.01 -0.59
CA GLU A 169 -18.95 -24.19 0.10
C GLU A 169 -18.10 -25.40 -0.30
N GLY A 170 -17.40 -26.00 0.67
CA GLY A 170 -16.66 -27.24 0.45
C GLY A 170 -17.61 -28.44 0.36
N HIS A 171 -17.20 -29.47 -0.40
CA HIS A 171 -17.85 -30.79 -0.33
C HIS A 171 -17.59 -31.41 1.06
N GLY A 172 -18.54 -31.24 2.00
CA GLY A 172 -18.44 -31.78 3.36
C GLY A 172 -18.58 -30.75 4.50
N GLY A 173 -18.88 -29.48 4.22
CA GLY A 173 -19.25 -28.48 5.24
C GLY A 173 -18.09 -27.78 5.96
N ASP A 174 -16.86 -28.26 5.83
CA ASP A 174 -15.67 -27.57 6.35
C ASP A 174 -15.15 -26.52 5.34
N GLY A 175 -15.95 -25.47 5.12
CA GLY A 175 -15.56 -24.37 4.25
C GLY A 175 -14.59 -23.42 4.98
N GLY A 176 -13.41 -23.16 4.43
CA GLY A 176 -12.51 -22.11 4.94
C GLY A 176 -13.02 -20.71 4.64
N CYS A 177 -12.64 -19.72 5.45
CA CYS A 177 -12.78 -18.30 5.10
C CYS A 177 -11.51 -17.81 4.41
N GLY A 178 -11.66 -16.74 3.63
CA GLY A 178 -10.56 -16.10 2.94
C GLY A 178 -10.21 -14.73 3.49
N SER A 179 -9.32 -14.06 2.78
CA SER A 179 -9.04 -12.64 2.92
C SER A 179 -8.94 -11.98 1.56
N ALA A 180 -9.29 -10.70 1.47
CA ALA A 180 -9.20 -9.92 0.23
C ALA A 180 -8.59 -8.55 0.51
N PHE A 181 -7.67 -8.12 -0.35
CA PHE A 181 -6.95 -6.86 -0.17
C PHE A 181 -6.25 -6.39 -1.45
N LEU A 182 -5.87 -5.12 -1.49
CA LEU A 182 -4.88 -4.62 -2.45
C LEU A 182 -3.48 -4.84 -1.87
N LEU A 183 -2.52 -5.18 -2.72
CA LEU A 183 -1.14 -5.37 -2.32
C LEU A 183 -0.20 -4.65 -3.29
N ASP A 184 0.73 -3.87 -2.75
CA ASP A 184 1.82 -3.27 -3.50
C ASP A 184 2.70 -4.36 -4.14
N LYS A 185 2.95 -4.24 -5.46
CA LYS A 185 3.71 -5.24 -6.23
C LYS A 185 5.18 -5.33 -5.85
N ASN A 186 5.74 -4.27 -5.27
CA ASN A 186 7.13 -4.19 -4.82
C ASN A 186 7.25 -4.51 -3.33
N SER A 187 6.15 -4.86 -2.65
CA SER A 187 6.23 -5.42 -1.31
C SER A 187 7.07 -6.68 -1.37
N SER A 188 8.20 -6.66 -0.66
CA SER A 188 9.09 -7.81 -0.46
C SER A 188 8.43 -8.93 0.35
N ASP A 189 7.21 -8.70 0.86
CA ASP A 189 6.47 -9.69 1.61
C ASP A 189 5.89 -10.70 0.63
N ASP A 190 6.36 -11.93 0.78
CA ASP A 190 5.69 -13.11 0.26
C ASP A 190 4.18 -12.98 0.63
N PRO A 191 3.23 -13.09 -0.32
CA PRO A 191 1.81 -13.09 -0.02
C PRO A 191 1.46 -14.02 1.15
N PHE A 192 2.19 -15.12 1.30
CA PHE A 192 2.05 -16.06 2.42
C PHE A 192 2.51 -15.48 3.78
N VAL A 193 3.44 -14.52 3.84
CA VAL A 193 3.83 -13.77 5.05
C VAL A 193 2.80 -12.68 5.36
N VAL A 194 2.18 -12.09 4.33
CA VAL A 194 1.05 -11.16 4.48
C VAL A 194 -0.19 -11.85 5.11
N ARG A 195 -0.21 -13.18 5.20
CA ARG A 195 -1.30 -13.94 5.85
C ARG A 195 -1.60 -13.51 7.28
N ASP A 196 -0.56 -13.30 8.09
CA ASP A 196 -0.68 -13.08 9.53
C ASP A 196 -0.84 -11.59 9.92
N GLY A 197 -0.69 -10.67 8.95
CA GLY A 197 -0.85 -9.24 9.15
C GLY A 197 -2.30 -8.76 9.06
N SER A 198 -2.70 -7.83 9.95
CA SER A 198 -3.99 -7.12 9.85
C SER A 198 -3.97 -5.95 8.87
N PHE A 199 -2.78 -5.53 8.44
CA PHE A 199 -2.55 -4.44 7.50
C PHE A 199 -1.62 -4.89 6.39
N VAL A 200 -1.80 -4.31 5.21
CA VAL A 200 -1.03 -4.63 4.01
C VAL A 200 -0.54 -3.36 3.31
N PRO A 201 0.66 -3.38 2.72
CA PRO A 201 1.19 -2.27 1.96
C PRO A 201 0.41 -2.06 0.66
N VAL A 202 0.00 -0.81 0.41
CA VAL A 202 -0.71 -0.40 -0.81
C VAL A 202 -0.10 0.89 -1.33
N SER A 203 0.15 0.95 -2.64
CA SER A 203 0.66 2.14 -3.32
C SER A 203 -0.46 3.08 -3.73
N LEU A 204 -0.39 4.32 -3.27
CA LEU A 204 -1.21 5.42 -3.75
C LEU A 204 -0.40 6.29 -4.71
N LEU A 205 -0.94 6.59 -5.89
CA LEU A 205 -0.49 7.72 -6.69
C LEU A 205 -0.85 9.01 -5.96
N TRP A 206 0.01 10.01 -6.08
CA TRP A 206 -0.26 11.35 -5.57
C TRP A 206 -0.09 12.38 -6.68
N THR A 207 -0.91 13.42 -6.67
CA THR A 207 -0.89 14.47 -7.70
C THR A 207 -0.84 15.85 -7.07
N LEU A 208 0.05 16.69 -7.57
CA LEU A 208 0.09 18.10 -7.16
C LEU A 208 -1.02 18.85 -7.89
N SER A 209 -2.26 18.68 -7.45
CA SER A 209 -3.34 19.57 -7.86
C SER A 209 -3.08 20.94 -7.27
N ILE A 210 -2.58 21.87 -8.09
CA ILE A 210 -2.61 23.30 -7.79
C ILE A 210 -4.09 23.64 -7.76
N GLY A 211 -4.65 23.88 -6.58
CA GLY A 211 -6.08 24.15 -6.43
C GLY A 211 -6.52 25.27 -7.38
N SER A 212 -7.53 24.96 -8.19
CA SER A 212 -8.34 25.94 -8.93
C SER A 212 -9.42 26.52 -8.01
#